data_AF-A0A1W6MVA5-F1
#
_entry.id   AF-A0A1W6MVA5-F1
#
_cell.length_a   1.000
_cell.length_b   1.000
_cell.length_c   1.000
_cell.angle_alpha   90.00
_cell.angle_beta   90.00
_cell.angle_gamma   90.00
#
_symmetry.space_group_name_H-M   'P 1'
#
loop_
_entity.id
_entity.type
_entity.pdbx_description
1 polymer ?
#
loop_
_entity_poly.entity_id
_entity_poly.type
_entity_poly.pdbx_seq_one_letter_code
_entity_poly.pdbx_strand_id
1 'polypeptide(L)'
;MPLQKVEAKVERQAGCFAFPMRVAGSDQTVEVIIPDVVATTLGWPADEMLRVEVEAGRTTLEALASEKFDQGFASPDGKLMVALNDVVRFDE
;
A
#
# COMPACT_ATOMS: atom_id res chain seq x y z
N MET A 1 -15.55 0.72 -8.26
CA MET A 1 -15.22 2.16 -8.35
C MET A 1 -13.74 2.31 -8.04
N PRO A 2 -12.94 3.01 -8.86
CA PRO A 2 -11.50 3.05 -8.67
C PRO A 2 -11.11 3.92 -7.48
N LEU A 3 -9.95 3.62 -6.89
CA LEU A 3 -9.33 4.48 -5.90
C LEU A 3 -8.56 5.62 -6.59
N GLN A 4 -8.65 6.81 -6.03
CA GLN A 4 -7.89 8.00 -6.42
C GLN A 4 -6.74 8.21 -5.46
N LYS A 5 -5.59 8.56 -6.02
CA LYS A 5 -4.43 9.00 -5.24
C LYS A 5 -4.81 10.23 -4.41
N VAL A 6 -4.35 10.25 -3.16
CA VAL A 6 -4.37 11.43 -2.30
C VAL A 6 -2.93 11.86 -2.13
N GLU A 7 -2.66 13.16 -2.22
CA GLU A 7 -1.35 13.73 -1.89
C GLU A 7 -1.13 13.69 -0.37
N ALA A 8 -1.00 12.48 0.15
CA ALA A 8 -0.65 12.18 1.53
C ALA A 8 0.72 11.51 1.55
N LYS A 9 1.46 11.75 2.64
CA LYS A 9 2.73 11.07 2.87
C LYS A 9 2.47 9.62 3.28
N VAL A 10 3.42 8.75 2.97
CA VAL A 10 3.45 7.41 3.54
C VAL A 10 3.80 7.56 5.02
N GLU A 11 2.90 7.10 5.87
CA GLU A 11 3.05 7.10 7.32
C GLU A 11 3.60 5.77 7.78
N ARG A 12 4.59 5.84 8.67
CA ARG A 12 5.15 4.66 9.32
C ARG A 12 4.27 4.31 10.52
N GLN A 13 3.68 3.14 10.52
CA GLN A 13 2.95 2.56 11.64
C GLN A 13 3.72 1.37 12.23
N ALA A 14 3.36 0.92 13.42
CA ALA A 14 4.07 -0.18 14.09
C ALA A 14 3.93 -1.50 13.28
N GLY A 15 4.95 -1.86 12.52
CA GLY A 15 4.98 -3.09 11.72
C GLY A 15 4.41 -2.95 10.30
N CYS A 16 4.08 -1.74 9.84
CA CYS A 16 3.62 -1.49 8.47
C CYS A 16 3.83 -0.05 8.00
N PHE A 17 3.76 0.16 6.69
CA PHE A 17 3.59 1.49 6.08
C PHE A 17 2.13 1.66 5.68
N ALA A 18 1.59 2.86 5.87
CA ALA A 18 0.22 3.17 5.51
C ALA A 18 0.15 4.46 4.70
N PHE A 19 -0.75 4.52 3.74
CA PHE A 19 -1.12 5.77 3.10
C PHE A 19 -2.60 5.76 2.72
N PRO A 20 -3.28 6.92 2.79
CA PRO A 20 -4.68 7.01 2.40
C PRO A 20 -4.84 7.15 0.89
N MET A 21 -5.89 6.53 0.37
CA MET A 21 -6.46 6.77 -0.96
C MET A 21 -7.93 7.18 -0.80
N ARG A 22 -8.49 7.87 -1.80
CA ARG A 22 -9.90 8.29 -1.79
C ARG A 22 -10.70 7.45 -2.77
N VAL A 23 -11.92 7.08 -2.40
CA VAL A 23 -12.83 6.39 -3.33
C VAL A 23 -13.33 7.41 -4.38
N ALA A 24 -13.16 7.12 -5.67
CA ALA A 24 -13.63 8.02 -6.72
C ALA A 24 -15.14 8.29 -6.58
N GLY A 25 -15.52 9.56 -6.54
CA GLY A 25 -16.93 9.97 -6.41
C GLY A 25 -17.51 9.88 -5.00
N SER A 26 -16.67 9.70 -3.98
CA SER A 26 -17.07 9.74 -2.56
C SER A 26 -16.03 10.46 -1.71
N ASP A 27 -16.46 11.01 -0.58
CA ASP A 27 -15.57 11.52 0.48
C ASP A 27 -14.93 10.39 1.32
N GLN A 28 -15.31 9.13 1.07
CA GLN A 28 -14.74 7.97 1.75
C GLN A 28 -13.25 7.80 1.41
N THR A 29 -12.43 7.62 2.44
CA THR A 29 -11.01 7.27 2.32
C THR A 29 -10.77 5.82 2.69
N VAL A 30 -9.81 5.21 2.00
CA VAL A 30 -9.33 3.85 2.23
C VAL A 30 -7.87 3.93 2.63
N GLU A 31 -7.51 3.33 3.75
CA GLU A 31 -6.12 3.24 4.20
C GLU A 31 -5.48 2.00 3.56
N VAL A 32 -4.46 2.23 2.73
CA VAL A 32 -3.65 1.17 2.14
C VAL A 32 -2.55 0.82 3.12
N ILE A 33 -2.48 -0.46 3.52
CA ILE A 33 -1.56 -0.97 4.53
C ILE A 33 -0.57 -1.93 3.87
N ILE A 34 0.71 -1.69 4.11
CA ILE A 34 1.84 -2.46 3.59
C ILE A 34 2.59 -3.04 4.77
N PRO A 35 2.36 -4.31 5.13
CA PRO A 35 2.97 -4.92 6.29
C PRO A 35 4.45 -5.25 6.06
N ASP A 36 5.28 -5.02 7.08
CA ASP A 36 6.72 -5.30 7.04
C ASP A 36 7.04 -6.78 7.10
N VAL A 37 6.04 -7.63 7.39
CA VAL A 37 6.22 -9.09 7.40
C VAL A 37 6.79 -9.60 6.08
N VAL A 38 6.47 -8.91 4.98
CA VAL A 38 7.02 -9.21 3.67
C VAL A 38 8.49 -8.78 3.60
N ALA A 39 8.83 -7.59 4.09
CA ALA A 39 10.20 -7.09 4.13
C ALA A 39 11.15 -7.94 4.95
N THR A 40 10.69 -8.39 6.12
CA THR A 40 11.42 -9.29 7.01
C THR A 40 11.62 -10.66 6.38
N THR A 41 10.64 -11.15 5.61
CA THR A 41 10.77 -12.38 4.81
C THR A 41 11.79 -12.23 3.67
N LEU A 42 11.87 -11.04 3.08
CA LEU A 42 12.83 -10.70 2.02
C LEU A 42 14.22 -10.30 2.54
N GLY A 43 14.43 -10.31 3.86
CA GLY A 43 15.72 -10.00 4.49
C GLY A 43 16.13 -8.53 4.38
N TRP A 44 15.19 -7.61 4.18
CA TRP A 44 15.50 -6.20 3.98
C TRP A 44 15.95 -5.53 5.29
N PRO A 45 17.16 -4.94 5.34
CA PRO A 45 17.83 -4.64 6.61
C PRO A 45 17.48 -3.29 7.26
N ALA A 46 16.56 -2.47 6.74
CA ALA A 46 16.24 -1.18 7.37
C ALA A 46 14.86 -0.61 7.00
N ASP A 47 14.20 0.02 7.99
CA ASP A 47 12.97 0.81 7.86
C ASP A 47 13.09 1.88 6.76
N GLU A 48 14.27 2.49 6.64
CA GLU A 48 14.57 3.53 5.66
C GLU A 48 14.58 2.98 4.22
N MET A 49 15.18 1.81 4.01
CA MET A 49 15.16 1.14 2.70
C MET A 49 13.74 0.76 2.31
N LEU A 50 12.97 0.24 3.26
CA LEU A 50 11.57 -0.09 3.04
C LEU A 50 10.74 1.13 2.63
N ARG A 51 10.96 2.26 3.30
CA ARG A 51 10.29 3.50 2.95
C ARG A 51 10.62 3.92 1.53
N VAL A 52 11.90 3.88 1.14
CA VAL A 52 12.33 4.23 -0.22
C VAL A 52 11.65 3.35 -1.25
N GLU A 53 11.58 2.04 -1.02
CA GLU A 53 10.93 1.08 -1.92
C GLU A 53 9.41 1.27 -1.98
N VAL A 54 8.75 1.55 -0.84
CA VAL A 54 7.32 1.87 -0.80
C VAL A 54 7.03 3.19 -1.53
N GLU A 55 7.86 4.21 -1.36
CA GLU A 55 7.71 5.48 -2.07
C GLU A 55 8.01 5.36 -3.57
N ALA A 56 9.03 4.58 -3.96
CA ALA A 56 9.36 4.30 -5.35
C ALA A 56 8.28 3.46 -6.05
N GLY A 57 7.77 2.44 -5.35
CA GLY A 57 6.71 1.54 -5.80
C GLY A 57 5.29 2.11 -5.63
N ARG A 58 5.15 3.33 -5.11
CA ARG A 58 3.85 3.91 -4.72
C ARG A 58 2.80 3.86 -5.83
N THR A 59 3.17 4.24 -7.05
CA THR A 59 2.22 4.24 -8.18
C THR A 59 1.67 2.83 -8.46
N THR A 60 2.53 1.81 -8.37
CA THR A 60 2.13 0.41 -8.55
C THR A 60 1.29 -0.07 -7.38
N LEU A 61 1.66 0.29 -6.14
CA LEU A 61 0.89 -0.01 -4.93
C LEU A 61 -0.51 0.61 -4.98
N GLU A 62 -0.63 1.85 -5.48
CA GLU A 62 -1.90 2.56 -5.68
C GLU A 62 -2.77 1.87 -6.75
N ALA A 63 -2.17 1.44 -7.86
CA ALA A 63 -2.89 0.69 -8.91
C ALA A 63 -3.42 -0.64 -8.37
N LEU A 64 -2.55 -1.40 -7.69
CA LEU A 64 -2.91 -2.68 -7.09
C LEU A 64 -3.94 -2.54 -5.96
N ALA A 65 -3.84 -1.47 -5.16
CA ALA A 65 -4.83 -1.12 -4.17
C ALA A 65 -6.19 -0.87 -4.84
N SER A 66 -6.23 -0.12 -5.94
CA SER A 66 -7.46 0.11 -6.69
C SER A 66 -8.04 -1.20 -7.24
N GLU A 67 -7.22 -2.09 -7.79
CA GLU A 67 -7.66 -3.39 -8.29
C GLU A 67 -8.21 -4.30 -7.19
N LYS A 68 -7.54 -4.36 -6.03
CA LYS A 68 -8.00 -5.15 -4.88
C LYS A 68 -9.28 -4.56 -4.26
N PHE A 69 -9.39 -3.23 -4.24
CA PHE A 69 -10.59 -2.55 -3.77
C PHE A 69 -11.81 -2.87 -4.66
N ASP A 70 -11.64 -2.84 -5.99
CA ASP A 70 -12.71 -3.17 -6.93
C ASP A 70 -13.14 -4.65 -6.83
N GLN A 71 -12.20 -5.54 -6.47
CA GLN A 71 -12.47 -6.94 -6.14
C GLN A 71 -13.11 -7.17 -4.76
N GLY A 72 -13.31 -6.11 -3.96
CA GLY A 72 -13.96 -6.20 -2.65
C GLY A 72 -13.06 -6.69 -1.52
N PHE A 73 -11.73 -6.63 -1.67
CA PHE A 73 -10.78 -6.98 -0.60
C PHE A 73 -10.62 -5.91 0.48
N ALA A 74 -11.33 -4.79 0.36
CA ALA A 74 -11.34 -3.75 1.38
C ALA A 74 -12.05 -4.26 2.63
N SER A 75 -11.41 -4.08 3.78
CA SER A 75 -12.02 -4.35 5.08
C SER A 75 -13.21 -3.40 5.31
N PRO A 76 -14.21 -3.80 6.10
CA PRO A 76 -15.35 -2.94 6.43
C PRO A 76 -14.94 -1.61 7.10
N ASP A 77 -13.78 -1.58 7.78
CA ASP A 77 -13.20 -0.37 8.36
C ASP A 77 -12.46 0.54 7.35
N GLY A 78 -12.55 0.25 6.05
CA GLY A 78 -11.88 1.03 5.02
C GLY A 78 -10.37 0.78 4.96
N LYS A 79 -9.91 -0.41 5.38
CA LYS A 79 -8.49 -0.80 5.34
C LYS A 79 -8.24 -1.81 4.24
N LEU A 80 -7.21 -1.58 3.44
CA LEU A 80 -6.84 -2.45 2.33
C LEU A 80 -5.39 -2.89 2.47
N MET A 81 -5.17 -4.20 2.58
CA MET A 81 -3.82 -4.75 2.68
C MET A 81 -3.23 -5.00 1.30
N VAL A 82 -2.02 -4.50 1.07
CA VAL A 82 -1.24 -4.68 -0.16
C VAL A 82 0.15 -5.15 0.22
N ALA A 83 0.63 -6.22 -0.41
CA ALA A 83 1.96 -6.75 -0.13
C ALA A 83 3.01 -6.04 -0.99
N LEU A 84 4.15 -5.69 -0.40
CA LEU A 84 5.24 -5.04 -1.14
C LEU A 84 5.83 -5.95 -2.23
N ASN A 85 5.78 -7.28 -2.04
CA ASN A 85 6.24 -8.28 -3.01
C ASN A 85 5.44 -8.24 -4.33
N ASP A 86 4.22 -7.72 -4.32
CA ASP A 86 3.45 -7.55 -5.56
C ASP A 86 4.04 -6.45 -6.47
N VAL A 87 4.90 -5.58 -5.90
CA VAL A 87 5.51 -4.43 -6.56
C VAL A 87 7.00 -4.62 -6.78
N VAL A 88 7.66 -5.28 -5.83
CA VAL A 88 9.03 -5.76 -6.00
C VAL A 88 8.99 -6.96 -6.93
N ARG A 89 9.00 -6.71 -8.24
CA ARG A 89 9.42 -7.76 -9.17
C ARG A 89 10.86 -8.10 -8.82
N PHE A 90 11.05 -9.27 -8.23
CA PHE A 90 12.33 -9.94 -8.33
C PHE A 90 12.56 -10.17 -9.83
N ASP A 91 13.35 -9.30 -10.45
CA ASP A 91 14.02 -9.63 -11.70
C ASP A 91 14.95 -10.81 -11.37
N GLU A 92 14.51 -12.03 -11.69
CA GLU A 92 15.39 -13.21 -11.84
C GLU A 92 16.23 -13.09 -13.11
#